data_AF-A0A950CDT6-F1
#
_entry.id   AF-A0A950CDT6-F1
#
_cell.length_a   1.000
_cell.length_b   1.000
_cell.length_c   1.000
_cell.angle_alpha   90.00
_cell.angle_beta   90.00
_cell.angle_gamma   90.00
#
_symmetry.space_group_name_H-M   'P 1'
#
loop_
_entity.id
_entity.type
_entity.pdbx_description
1 polymer ?
#
loop_
_entity_poly.entity_id
_entity_poly.type
_entity_poly.pdbx_seq_one_letter_code
_entity_poly.pdbx_strand_id
1 'polypeptide(L)'
;MSSLKVILAIGVIAAASWLPAKASDADDIARALSAAPSGIASGAAVVRVGKDGSMTTLRPGTNGYTCLVMGPVPAMCADQNSLEFLQA
;
A
#
# COMPACT_ATOMS: atom_id res chain seq x y z
N MET A 1 -10.62 55.92 30.55
CA MET A 1 -11.83 55.09 30.47
C MET A 1 -12.06 54.74 29.01
N SER A 2 -12.27 53.45 28.70
CA SER A 2 -12.68 52.88 27.40
C SER A 2 -11.58 52.79 26.31
N SER A 3 -10.71 51.77 26.33
CA SER A 3 -10.90 50.39 25.78
C SER A 3 -10.25 50.22 24.40
N LEU A 4 -8.95 49.89 24.41
CA LEU A 4 -8.18 49.40 23.27
C LEU A 4 -8.78 48.06 22.80
N LYS A 5 -9.53 48.07 21.68
CA LYS A 5 -10.09 46.86 21.08
C LYS A 5 -9.01 46.15 20.28
N VAL A 6 -8.40 45.14 20.90
CA VAL A 6 -7.48 44.20 20.28
C VAL A 6 -8.17 43.52 19.10
N ILE A 7 -7.58 43.63 17.92
CA ILE A 7 -7.98 42.95 16.68
C ILE A 7 -7.69 41.46 16.88
N LEU A 8 -8.73 40.64 17.03
CA LEU A 8 -8.61 39.19 17.10
C LEU A 8 -8.66 38.62 15.68
N ALA A 9 -7.51 38.58 15.01
CA ALA A 9 -7.35 37.77 13.81
C ALA A 9 -7.36 36.30 14.23
N ILE A 10 -8.50 35.63 14.07
CA ILE A 10 -8.62 34.18 14.23
C ILE A 10 -7.89 33.56 13.03
N GLY A 11 -6.60 33.27 13.21
CA GLY A 11 -5.83 32.47 12.27
C GLY A 11 -6.39 31.05 12.27
N VAL A 12 -7.00 30.66 11.15
CA VAL A 12 -7.31 29.25 10.86
C VAL A 12 -5.98 28.54 10.64
N ILE A 13 -5.44 27.93 11.68
CA ILE A 13 -4.36 26.96 11.51
C ILE A 13 -5.03 25.68 11.04
N ALA A 14 -5.13 25.51 9.71
CA ALA A 14 -5.46 24.23 9.11
C ALA A 14 -4.37 23.24 9.51
N ALA A 15 -4.66 22.40 10.52
CA ALA A 15 -3.84 21.24 10.83
C ALA A 15 -3.94 20.29 9.63
N ALA A 16 -3.02 20.41 8.68
CA ALA A 16 -2.78 19.38 7.68
C ALA A 16 -2.33 18.14 8.44
N SER A 17 -3.23 17.17 8.57
CA SER A 17 -2.98 15.89 9.23
C SER A 17 -1.88 15.16 8.49
N TRP A 18 -0.69 15.09 9.09
CA TRP A 18 0.43 14.23 8.72
C TRP A 18 0.13 12.76 9.04
N LEU A 19 -1.08 12.28 8.72
CA LEU A 19 -1.35 10.86 8.72
C LEU A 19 -0.59 10.26 7.54
N PRO A 20 0.21 9.20 7.72
CA PRO A 20 0.83 8.53 6.59
C PRO A 20 -0.27 8.16 5.61
N ALA A 21 -0.19 8.70 4.39
CA ALA A 21 -1.17 8.40 3.35
C ALA A 21 -1.18 6.88 3.17
N LYS A 22 -2.37 6.28 3.26
CA LYS A 22 -2.54 4.88 2.90
C LYS A 22 -2.11 4.77 1.43
N ALA A 23 -1.10 3.95 1.14
CA ALA A 23 -0.65 3.75 -0.23
C ALA A 23 -1.85 3.39 -1.11
N SER A 24 -1.94 4.02 -2.28
CA SER A 24 -3.03 3.73 -3.20
C SER A 24 -2.89 2.28 -3.72
N ASP A 25 -3.99 1.70 -4.22
CA ASP A 25 -3.92 0.38 -4.85
C ASP A 25 -2.92 0.37 -6.03
N ALA A 26 -2.77 1.49 -6.75
CA ALA A 26 -1.79 1.63 -7.82
C ALA A 26 -0.34 1.60 -7.31
N ASP A 27 -0.04 2.28 -6.20
CA ASP A 27 1.30 2.28 -5.59
C ASP A 27 1.66 0.89 -5.04
N ASP A 28 0.68 0.21 -4.46
CA ASP A 28 0.84 -1.16 -3.97
C ASP A 28 1.03 -2.16 -5.10
N ILE A 29 0.32 -1.99 -6.22
CA ILE A 29 0.55 -2.78 -7.42
C ILE A 29 1.96 -2.54 -7.95
N ALA A 30 2.38 -1.29 -8.15
CA ALA A 30 3.71 -1.00 -8.67
C ALA A 30 4.82 -1.57 -7.77
N ARG A 31 4.68 -1.42 -6.44
CA ARG A 31 5.63 -1.96 -5.47
C ARG A 31 5.66 -3.48 -5.49
N ALA A 32 4.52 -4.16 -5.52
CA ALA A 32 4.47 -5.61 -5.62
C ALA A 32 5.16 -6.12 -6.90
N LEU A 33 4.91 -5.48 -8.04
CA LEU A 33 5.47 -5.91 -9.34
C LEU A 33 6.97 -5.71 -9.45
N SER A 34 7.54 -4.76 -8.71
CA SER A 34 8.99 -4.57 -8.65
C SER A 34 9.75 -5.78 -8.07
N ALA A 35 9.05 -6.72 -7.42
CA ALA A 35 9.65 -7.92 -6.86
C ALA A 35 9.95 -9.02 -7.90
N ALA A 36 9.62 -8.82 -9.19
CA ALA A 36 9.85 -9.81 -10.24
C ALA A 36 10.33 -9.19 -11.56
N PRO A 37 11.04 -9.96 -12.41
CA PRO A 37 11.30 -9.58 -13.80
C PRO A 37 10.00 -9.32 -14.58
N SER A 38 10.06 -8.44 -15.58
CA SER A 38 8.88 -8.00 -16.34
C SER A 38 8.06 -9.13 -16.96
N GLY A 39 8.70 -10.20 -17.45
CA GLY A 39 8.01 -11.37 -18.01
C GLY A 39 7.14 -12.12 -17.01
N ILE A 40 7.53 -12.13 -15.73
CA ILE A 40 6.74 -12.71 -14.64
C ILE A 40 5.72 -11.69 -14.13
N ALA A 41 6.17 -10.47 -13.82
CA ALA A 41 5.34 -9.42 -13.25
C ALA A 41 4.14 -9.06 -14.13
N SER A 42 4.27 -9.08 -15.46
CA SER A 42 3.19 -8.69 -16.37
C SER A 42 1.94 -9.58 -16.28
N GLY A 43 2.13 -10.88 -15.97
CA GLY A 43 1.04 -11.84 -15.82
C GLY A 43 0.70 -12.22 -14.38
N ALA A 44 1.49 -11.77 -13.39
CA ALA A 44 1.32 -12.17 -12.00
C ALA A 44 0.03 -11.63 -11.37
N ALA A 45 -0.58 -12.38 -10.48
CA ALA A 45 -1.56 -11.85 -9.54
C ALA A 45 -0.87 -10.86 -8.60
N VAL A 46 -1.62 -9.89 -8.09
CA VAL A 46 -1.14 -8.94 -7.08
C VAL A 46 -2.02 -9.00 -5.86
N VAL A 47 -1.41 -9.29 -4.71
CA VAL A 47 -2.10 -9.41 -3.43
C VAL A 47 -1.49 -8.45 -2.41
N ARG A 48 -2.34 -7.66 -1.77
CA ARG A 48 -1.99 -6.91 -0.56
C ARG A 48 -2.29 -7.77 0.66
N VAL A 49 -1.30 -7.91 1.53
CA VAL A 49 -1.44 -8.53 2.85
C VAL A 49 -1.60 -7.42 3.90
N GLY A 50 -2.74 -7.41 4.58
CA GLY A 50 -3.02 -6.54 5.70
C GLY A 50 -2.23 -6.93 6.95
N LYS A 51 -2.08 -6.00 7.90
CA LYS A 51 -1.39 -6.27 9.18
C LYS A 51 -2.07 -7.34 10.03
N ASP A 52 -3.36 -7.54 9.80
CA ASP A 52 -4.22 -8.56 10.41
C ASP A 52 -4.20 -9.89 9.64
N GLY A 53 -3.37 -10.01 8.60
CA GLY A 53 -3.33 -11.17 7.71
C GLY A 53 -4.43 -11.19 6.66
N SER A 54 -5.26 -10.13 6.54
CA SER A 54 -6.25 -10.03 5.47
C SER A 54 -5.58 -10.04 4.10
N MET A 55 -6.14 -10.80 3.17
CA MET A 55 -5.63 -10.92 1.80
C MET A 55 -6.57 -10.16 0.87
N THR A 56 -6.07 -9.14 0.18
CA THR A 56 -6.83 -8.39 -0.84
C THR A 56 -6.17 -8.56 -2.20
N THR A 57 -6.87 -9.19 -3.14
CA THR A 57 -6.42 -9.24 -4.53
C THR A 57 -6.64 -7.89 -5.18
N LEU A 58 -5.55 -7.20 -5.52
CA LEU A 58 -5.57 -5.91 -6.22
C LEU A 58 -5.62 -6.10 -7.73
N ARG A 59 -5.07 -7.21 -8.23
CA ARG A 59 -5.08 -7.58 -9.64
C ARG A 59 -5.10 -9.10 -9.81
N PRO A 60 -5.98 -9.67 -10.64
CA PRO A 60 -5.93 -11.09 -10.95
C PRO A 60 -4.67 -11.43 -11.77
N GLY A 61 -4.22 -12.68 -11.68
CA GLY A 61 -3.08 -13.21 -12.42
C GLY A 61 -3.51 -14.18 -13.54
N THR A 62 -2.58 -14.48 -14.44
CA THR A 62 -2.78 -15.38 -15.59
C THR A 62 -1.61 -16.34 -15.83
N ASN A 63 -0.50 -16.23 -15.07
CA ASN A 63 0.72 -16.99 -15.33
C ASN A 63 1.23 -17.83 -14.15
N GLY A 64 0.42 -18.03 -13.10
CA GLY A 64 0.77 -18.87 -11.95
C GLY A 64 1.72 -18.25 -10.93
N TYR A 65 2.05 -16.96 -11.08
CA TYR A 65 2.82 -16.19 -10.09
C TYR A 65 1.91 -15.23 -9.32
N THR A 66 2.26 -14.99 -8.06
CA THR A 66 1.63 -13.96 -7.23
C THR A 66 2.69 -13.07 -6.62
N CYS A 67 2.59 -11.77 -6.86
CA CYS A 67 3.40 -10.75 -6.21
C CYS A 67 2.63 -10.14 -5.04
N LEU A 68 3.28 -10.09 -3.87
CA LEU A 68 2.70 -9.74 -2.59
C LEU A 68 3.32 -8.47 -2.05
N VAL A 69 2.50 -7.67 -1.38
CA VAL A 69 2.94 -6.46 -0.69
C VAL A 69 2.32 -6.36 0.70
N MET A 70 3.15 -6.07 1.71
CA MET A 70 2.73 -6.03 3.11
C MET A 70 3.40 -4.86 3.85
N GLY A 71 2.68 -3.74 3.98
CA GLY A 71 3.17 -2.57 4.72
C GLY A 71 4.63 -2.21 4.37
N PRO A 72 5.55 -2.14 5.36
CA PRO A 72 6.96 -1.81 5.15
C PRO A 72 7.83 -3.03 4.77
N VAL A 73 7.27 -4.24 4.74
CA VAL A 73 8.05 -5.44 4.39
C VAL A 73 8.38 -5.43 2.91
N PRO A 74 9.61 -5.83 2.51
CA PRO A 74 9.97 -5.96 1.11
C PRO A 74 8.94 -6.77 0.34
N ALA A 75 8.56 -6.28 -0.84
CA ALA A 75 7.68 -7.02 -1.72
C ALA A 75 8.33 -8.34 -2.14
N MET A 76 7.51 -9.36 -2.33
CA MET A 76 7.95 -10.68 -2.75
C MET A 76 7.09 -11.13 -3.93
N CYS A 77 7.64 -11.99 -4.79
CA CYS A 77 6.86 -12.65 -5.82
C CYS A 77 7.25 -14.11 -5.88
N ALA A 78 6.25 -14.98 -5.88
CA ALA A 78 6.43 -16.42 -5.80
C ALA A 78 5.47 -17.13 -6.75
N ASP A 79 5.89 -18.27 -7.28
CA ASP A 79 5.01 -19.18 -8.00
C ASP A 79 4.09 -19.92 -7.02
N GLN A 80 3.06 -20.56 -7.58
CA GLN A 80 2.07 -21.32 -6.84
C GLN A 80 2.68 -22.39 -5.90
N ASN A 81 3.66 -23.16 -6.35
CA ASN A 81 4.23 -24.24 -5.52
C ASN A 81 5.02 -23.66 -4.34
N SER A 82 5.75 -22.58 -4.57
CA SER A 82 6.45 -21.85 -3.51
C SER A 82 5.48 -21.33 -2.44
N LEU A 83 4.31 -20.84 -2.84
CA LEU A 83 3.30 -20.36 -1.90
C LEU A 83 2.63 -21.50 -1.12
N GLU A 84 2.34 -22.61 -1.77
CA GLU A 84 1.79 -23.81 -1.11
C GLU A 84 2.73 -24.34 -0.04
N PHE A 85 4.05 -24.33 -0.31
CA PHE A 85 5.05 -24.70 0.70
C PHE A 85 5.05 -23.75 1.91
N LEU A 86 4.87 -22.44 1.70
CA LEU A 86 4.86 -21.45 2.77
C LEU A 86 3.60 -21.51 3.64
N GLN A 87 2.53 -22.17 3.18
CA GLN A 87 1.26 -22.31 3.90
C GLN A 87 1.13 -23.62 4.68
N ALA A 88 2.09 -24.56 4.51
CA ALA A 88 2.14 -25.83 5.21
C ALA A 88 2.65 -25.68 6.65
#